data_AF-A0A2R7RX38-F1
#
_entry.id   AF-A0A2R7RX38-F1
#
_cell.length_a   1.000
_cell.length_b   1.000
_cell.length_c   1.000
_cell.angle_alpha   90.00
_cell.angle_beta   90.00
_cell.angle_gamma   90.00
#
_symmetry.space_group_name_H-M   'P 1'
#
loop_
_entity.id
_entity.type
_entity.pdbx_description
1 polymer ?
#
loop_
_entity_poly.entity_id
_entity_poly.type
_entity_poly.pdbx_seq_one_letter_code
_entity_poly.pdbx_strand_id
1 'polypeptide(L)'
;GARQQPLLGRAHLGLGLAAAYAGDLPRAIEALRAATTATPTHLGSWHALAWLQMLSQDLAGAQASLEAALAQDANFGETYGGLALLAALRGDREAAEAHLRTGTRLDPQGVNVTVARVALQQGGGPLDARVLEPALHRFMGLASARSPAMQALMAQMMPRPG
;
A
#
# COMPACT_ATOMS: atom_id res chain seq x y z
N GLY A 1 -12.77 11.59 -23.74
CA GLY A 1 -13.95 10.68 -23.83
C GLY A 1 -13.74 9.45 -22.96
N ALA A 2 -14.80 8.71 -22.60
CA ALA A 2 -14.76 7.61 -21.62
C ALA A 2 -13.69 6.52 -21.86
N ARG A 3 -13.26 6.29 -23.12
CA ARG A 3 -12.15 5.37 -23.45
C ARG A 3 -10.75 5.87 -23.06
N GLN A 4 -10.57 7.18 -22.90
CA GLN A 4 -9.26 7.76 -22.55
C GLN A 4 -8.97 7.70 -21.05
N GLN A 5 -10.01 7.69 -20.20
CA GLN A 5 -9.82 7.71 -18.75
C GLN A 5 -9.10 6.47 -18.22
N PRO A 6 -9.41 5.24 -18.66
CA PRO A 6 -8.64 4.05 -18.25
C PRO A 6 -7.18 4.03 -18.74
N LEU A 7 -6.89 4.65 -19.90
CA LEU A 7 -5.50 4.78 -20.38
C LEU A 7 -4.73 5.82 -19.57
N LEU A 8 -5.38 6.95 -19.26
CA LEU A 8 -4.83 8.01 -18.44
C LEU A 8 -4.57 7.52 -17.01
N GLY A 9 -5.50 6.78 -16.41
CA GLY A 9 -5.32 6.21 -15.08
C GLY A 9 -4.17 5.19 -15.01
N ARG A 10 -4.01 4.34 -16.03
CA ARG A 10 -2.85 3.44 -16.12
C ARG A 10 -1.52 4.18 -16.29
N ALA A 11 -1.50 5.26 -17.07
CA ALA A 11 -0.32 6.11 -17.20
C ALA A 11 0.07 6.76 -15.86
N HIS A 12 -0.90 7.33 -15.15
CA HIS A 12 -0.69 7.90 -13.82
C HIS A 12 -0.27 6.85 -12.78
N LEU A 13 -0.82 5.63 -12.84
CA LEU A 13 -0.37 4.52 -12.00
C LEU A 13 1.11 4.19 -12.26
N GLY A 14 1.49 4.04 -13.53
CA GLY A 14 2.89 3.78 -13.90
C GLY A 14 3.84 4.88 -13.45
N LEU A 15 3.42 6.15 -13.59
CA LEU A 15 4.18 7.31 -13.10
C LEU A 15 4.34 7.29 -11.58
N GLY A 16 3.28 6.94 -10.85
CA GLY A 16 3.31 6.84 -9.39
C GLY A 16 4.28 5.77 -8.91
N LEU A 17 4.21 4.58 -9.51
CA LEU A 17 5.13 3.47 -9.19
C LEU A 17 6.58 3.81 -9.56
N ALA A 18 6.82 4.46 -10.69
CA ALA A 18 8.16 4.90 -11.10
C ALA A 18 8.74 5.98 -10.16
N ALA A 19 7.92 6.94 -9.72
CA ALA A 19 8.34 7.94 -8.74
C ALA A 19 8.61 7.33 -7.37
N ALA A 20 7.78 6.37 -6.93
CA ALA A 20 8.02 5.62 -5.70
C ALA A 20 9.34 4.85 -5.77
N TYR A 21 9.63 4.23 -6.91
CA TYR A 21 10.93 3.59 -7.15
C TYR A 21 12.09 4.59 -7.07
N ALA A 22 11.94 5.79 -7.64
CA ALA A 22 12.94 6.83 -7.55
C ALA A 22 13.10 7.44 -6.14
N GLY A 23 12.29 7.03 -5.16
CA GLY A 23 12.27 7.59 -3.81
C GLY A 23 11.58 8.95 -3.71
N ASP A 24 10.88 9.39 -4.75
CA ASP A 24 10.13 10.65 -4.78
C ASP A 24 8.69 10.39 -4.31
N LEU A 25 8.53 10.23 -2.99
CA LEU A 25 7.27 9.87 -2.37
C LEU A 25 6.14 10.90 -2.59
N PRO A 26 6.39 12.23 -2.51
CA PRO A 26 5.37 13.23 -2.79
C PRO A 26 4.82 13.12 -4.22
N ARG A 27 5.70 13.02 -5.22
CA ARG A 27 5.30 12.89 -6.62
C ARG A 27 4.58 11.57 -6.88
N ALA A 28 5.02 10.50 -6.22
CA ALA A 28 4.38 9.20 -6.33
C ALA A 28 2.92 9.24 -5.85
N ILE A 29 2.68 9.85 -4.68
CA ILE A 29 1.34 10.03 -4.12
C ILE A 29 0.47 10.90 -5.04
N GLU A 30 0.99 12.00 -5.57
CA GLU A 30 0.26 12.88 -6.50
C GLU A 30 -0.18 12.11 -7.75
N ALA A 31 0.73 11.35 -8.37
CA ALA A 31 0.42 10.54 -9.54
C ALA A 31 -0.62 9.46 -9.24
N LEU A 32 -0.56 8.80 -8.07
CA LEU A 32 -1.56 7.80 -7.69
C LEU A 32 -2.94 8.42 -7.36
N ARG A 33 -2.99 9.65 -6.84
CA ARG A 33 -4.25 10.41 -6.71
C ARG A 33 -4.86 10.72 -8.08
N ALA A 34 -4.04 11.09 -9.06
CA ALA A 34 -4.51 11.25 -10.43
C ALA A 34 -5.00 9.92 -11.04
N ALA A 35 -4.33 8.81 -10.75
CA ALA A 35 -4.72 7.48 -11.22
C ALA A 35 -6.09 7.05 -10.67
N THR A 36 -6.32 7.25 -9.37
CA THR A 36 -7.59 6.91 -8.70
C THR A 36 -8.73 7.83 -9.13
N THR A 37 -8.44 9.08 -9.45
CA THR A 37 -9.43 10.00 -10.04
C THR A 37 -9.81 9.60 -11.46
N ALA A 38 -8.83 9.20 -12.28
CA ALA A 38 -9.06 8.81 -13.67
C ALA A 38 -9.71 7.42 -13.80
N THR A 39 -9.41 6.49 -12.88
CA THR A 39 -10.00 5.15 -12.88
C THR A 39 -10.40 4.73 -11.46
N PRO A 40 -11.53 5.22 -10.92
CA PRO A 40 -11.96 4.92 -9.56
C PRO A 40 -12.23 3.44 -9.31
N THR A 41 -12.54 2.67 -10.34
CA THR A 41 -12.81 1.22 -10.24
C THR A 41 -11.54 0.35 -10.22
N HIS A 42 -10.36 0.94 -10.46
CA HIS A 42 -9.11 0.18 -10.46
C HIS A 42 -8.55 0.05 -9.04
N LEU A 43 -8.93 -1.04 -8.38
CA LEU A 43 -8.58 -1.32 -6.98
C LEU A 43 -7.08 -1.18 -6.68
N GLY A 44 -6.21 -1.72 -7.55
CA GLY A 44 -4.76 -1.65 -7.35
C GLY A 44 -4.21 -0.22 -7.25
N SER A 45 -4.85 0.78 -7.87
CA SER A 45 -4.45 2.19 -7.73
C SER A 45 -4.75 2.73 -6.33
N TRP A 46 -5.87 2.34 -5.73
CA TRP A 46 -6.22 2.70 -4.36
C TRP A 46 -5.31 2.02 -3.35
N HIS A 47 -5.02 0.74 -3.53
CA HIS A 47 -4.06 0.04 -2.65
C HIS A 47 -2.67 0.65 -2.76
N ALA A 48 -2.22 1.02 -3.95
CA ALA A 48 -0.90 1.64 -4.12
C ALA A 48 -0.83 2.99 -3.42
N LEU A 49 -1.88 3.80 -3.56
CA LEU A 49 -1.99 5.06 -2.85
C LEU A 49 -1.97 4.85 -1.33
N ALA A 50 -2.77 3.91 -0.82
CA ALA A 50 -2.82 3.58 0.60
C ALA A 50 -1.45 3.12 1.14
N TRP A 51 -0.71 2.31 0.39
CA TRP A 51 0.65 1.89 0.76
C TRP A 51 1.59 3.07 0.91
N LEU A 52 1.65 3.96 -0.10
CA LEU A 52 2.53 5.13 -0.03
C LEU A 52 2.11 6.10 1.08
N GLN A 53 0.80 6.21 1.35
CA GLN A 53 0.28 7.00 2.45
C GLN A 53 0.71 6.42 3.82
N MET A 54 0.57 5.11 4.02
CA MET A 54 1.08 4.44 5.24
C MET A 54 2.59 4.66 5.41
N LEU A 55 3.37 4.54 4.33
CA LEU A 55 4.81 4.80 4.34
C LEU A 55 5.14 6.25 4.71
N SER A 56 4.36 7.22 4.22
CA SER A 56 4.50 8.64 4.55
C SER A 56 3.92 9.04 5.92
N GLN A 57 3.44 8.07 6.72
CA GLN A 57 2.71 8.30 7.97
C GLN A 57 1.36 9.05 7.82
N ASP A 58 0.85 9.20 6.59
CA ASP A 58 -0.51 9.67 6.31
C ASP A 58 -1.55 8.54 6.53
N LEU A 59 -1.70 8.12 7.79
CA LEU A 59 -2.60 7.02 8.14
C LEU A 59 -4.08 7.38 7.91
N ALA A 60 -4.42 8.68 7.94
CA ALA A 60 -5.78 9.15 7.65
C ALA A 60 -6.07 9.06 6.14
N GLY A 61 -5.14 9.47 5.30
CA GLY A 61 -5.26 9.31 3.86
C GLY A 61 -5.30 7.83 3.44
N ALA A 62 -4.48 6.98 4.06
CA ALA A 62 -4.50 5.54 3.80
C ALA A 62 -5.87 4.91 4.11
N GLN A 63 -6.50 5.30 5.22
CA GLN A 63 -7.86 4.90 5.56
C GLN A 63 -8.83 5.26 4.43
N ALA A 64 -8.85 6.53 4.02
CA ALA A 64 -9.77 7.02 3.00
C ALA A 64 -9.59 6.27 1.68
N SER A 65 -8.34 5.98 1.28
CA SER A 65 -8.04 5.19 0.08
C SER A 65 -8.56 3.75 0.16
N LEU A 66 -8.41 3.09 1.32
CA LEU A 66 -8.90 1.72 1.53
C LEU A 66 -10.43 1.66 1.61
N GLU A 67 -11.07 2.66 2.21
CA GLU A 67 -12.53 2.81 2.22
C GLU A 67 -13.07 3.03 0.81
N ALA A 68 -12.37 3.84 -0.01
CA ALA A 68 -12.72 4.00 -1.42
C ALA A 68 -12.61 2.67 -2.19
N ALA A 69 -11.54 1.89 -1.97
CA ALA A 69 -11.39 0.57 -2.56
C ALA A 69 -12.51 -0.39 -2.13
N LEU A 70 -12.88 -0.37 -0.85
CA LEU A 70 -13.96 -1.20 -0.30
C LEU A 70 -15.33 -0.84 -0.92
N ALA A 71 -15.56 0.45 -1.17
CA ALA A 71 -16.78 0.93 -1.83
C ALA A 71 -16.89 0.45 -3.29
N GLN A 72 -15.78 0.15 -3.95
CA GLN A 72 -15.78 -0.42 -5.30
C GLN A 72 -15.99 -1.94 -5.27
N ASP A 73 -15.33 -2.64 -4.36
CA ASP A 73 -15.47 -4.09 -4.19
C ASP A 73 -15.26 -4.52 -2.73
N ALA A 74 -16.37 -4.79 -2.05
CA ALA A 74 -16.39 -5.24 -0.66
C ALA A 74 -15.95 -6.71 -0.48
N ASN A 75 -15.70 -7.46 -1.55
CA ASN A 75 -15.22 -8.85 -1.53
C ASN A 75 -13.73 -8.96 -1.91
N PHE A 76 -13.06 -7.85 -2.20
CA PHE A 76 -11.64 -7.87 -2.51
C PHE A 76 -10.79 -8.04 -1.23
N GLY A 77 -10.33 -9.27 -0.99
CA GLY A 77 -9.63 -9.67 0.24
C GLY A 77 -8.40 -8.81 0.58
N GLU A 78 -7.70 -8.34 -0.45
CA GLU A 78 -6.52 -7.47 -0.31
C GLU A 78 -6.83 -6.12 0.35
N THR A 79 -8.07 -5.62 0.21
CA THR A 79 -8.53 -4.40 0.91
C THR A 79 -8.62 -4.61 2.41
N TYR A 80 -9.16 -5.75 2.85
CA TYR A 80 -9.19 -6.10 4.27
C TYR A 80 -7.78 -6.38 4.82
N GLY A 81 -6.89 -6.96 4.01
CA GLY A 81 -5.47 -7.02 4.37
C GLY A 81 -4.87 -5.63 4.59
N GLY A 82 -5.20 -4.66 3.73
CA GLY A 82 -4.73 -3.28 3.85
C GLY A 82 -5.26 -2.59 5.10
N LEU A 83 -6.55 -2.77 5.42
CA LEU A 83 -7.17 -2.26 6.64
C LEU A 83 -6.55 -2.92 7.90
N ALA A 84 -6.26 -4.22 7.83
CA ALA A 84 -5.57 -4.92 8.91
C ALA A 84 -4.16 -4.36 9.15
N LEU A 85 -3.42 -4.07 8.07
CA LEU A 85 -2.11 -3.46 8.15
C LEU A 85 -2.17 -2.06 8.75
N LEU A 86 -3.11 -1.22 8.29
CA LEU A 86 -3.33 0.12 8.80
C LEU A 86 -3.68 0.10 10.30
N ALA A 87 -4.55 -0.80 10.73
CA ALA A 87 -4.90 -0.95 12.14
C ALA A 87 -3.70 -1.41 12.98
N ALA A 88 -2.89 -2.35 12.47
CA ALA A 88 -1.65 -2.80 13.14
C ALA A 88 -0.64 -1.65 13.31
N LEU A 89 -0.48 -0.80 12.28
CA LEU A 89 0.36 0.39 12.32
C LEU A 89 -0.12 1.43 13.37
N ARG A 90 -1.43 1.50 13.62
CA ARG A 90 -2.02 2.34 14.68
C ARG A 90 -1.92 1.73 16.08
N GLY A 91 -1.44 0.49 16.20
CA GLY A 91 -1.45 -0.26 17.45
C GLY A 91 -2.82 -0.82 17.83
N ASP A 92 -3.83 -0.72 16.95
CA ASP A 92 -5.15 -1.29 17.16
C ASP A 92 -5.16 -2.75 16.76
N ARG A 93 -4.67 -3.58 17.68
CA ARG A 93 -4.52 -5.03 17.48
C ARG A 93 -5.87 -5.71 17.23
N GLU A 94 -6.93 -5.30 17.92
CA GLU A 94 -8.24 -5.94 17.81
C GLU A 94 -8.85 -5.73 16.43
N ALA A 95 -8.84 -4.48 15.95
CA ALA A 95 -9.32 -4.15 14.61
C ALA A 95 -8.46 -4.83 13.53
N ALA A 96 -7.14 -4.87 13.74
CA ALA A 96 -6.23 -5.52 12.82
C ALA A 96 -6.52 -7.02 12.69
N GLU A 97 -6.73 -7.73 13.80
CA GLU A 97 -7.11 -9.15 13.79
C GLU A 97 -8.48 -9.36 13.14
N ALA A 98 -9.45 -8.48 13.35
CA ALA A 98 -10.77 -8.55 12.73
C ALA A 98 -10.72 -8.43 11.20
N HIS A 99 -10.01 -7.41 10.70
CA HIS A 99 -9.81 -7.24 9.26
C HIS A 99 -8.97 -8.37 8.67
N LEU A 100 -7.92 -8.83 9.38
CA LEU A 100 -7.06 -9.91 8.90
C LEU A 100 -7.82 -11.24 8.75
N ARG A 101 -8.75 -11.56 9.67
CA ARG A 101 -9.63 -12.73 9.53
C ARG A 101 -10.45 -12.67 8.24
N THR A 102 -11.01 -11.51 7.93
CA THR A 102 -11.81 -11.31 6.71
C THR A 102 -10.95 -11.39 5.46
N GLY A 103 -9.80 -10.70 5.44
CA GLY A 103 -8.85 -10.74 4.33
C GLY A 103 -8.35 -12.15 4.08
N THR A 104 -7.94 -12.89 5.12
CA THR A 104 -7.48 -14.29 5.01
C THR A 104 -8.57 -15.20 4.45
N ARG A 105 -9.84 -15.00 4.83
CA ARG A 105 -10.96 -15.80 4.32
C ARG A 105 -11.21 -15.57 2.84
N LEU A 106 -11.06 -14.34 2.36
CA LEU A 106 -11.32 -13.95 0.98
C LEU A 106 -10.14 -14.21 0.05
N ASP A 107 -8.92 -13.88 0.51
CA ASP A 107 -7.67 -14.11 -0.20
C ASP A 107 -6.54 -14.48 0.78
N PRO A 108 -6.31 -15.78 1.04
CA PRO A 108 -5.23 -16.24 1.90
C PRO A 108 -3.83 -15.89 1.39
N GLN A 109 -3.67 -15.60 0.09
CA GLN A 109 -2.39 -15.35 -0.57
C GLN A 109 -2.17 -13.86 -0.85
N GLY A 110 -3.07 -13.00 -0.37
CA GLY A 110 -2.99 -11.54 -0.49
C GLY A 110 -1.69 -10.99 0.10
N VAL A 111 -1.11 -10.00 -0.57
CA VAL A 111 0.14 -9.38 -0.13
C VAL A 111 -0.12 -8.66 1.19
N ASN A 112 -1.16 -7.84 1.25
CA ASN A 112 -1.51 -7.09 2.45
C ASN A 112 -1.91 -8.00 3.61
N VAL A 113 -2.58 -9.12 3.32
CA VAL A 113 -2.92 -10.14 4.33
C VAL A 113 -1.64 -10.71 4.95
N THR A 114 -0.65 -11.02 4.12
CA THR A 114 0.64 -11.53 4.59
C THR A 114 1.37 -10.49 5.43
N VAL A 115 1.45 -9.24 4.98
CA VAL A 115 2.14 -8.16 5.68
C VAL A 115 1.47 -7.83 7.02
N ALA A 116 0.14 -7.68 7.03
CA ALA A 116 -0.62 -7.41 8.25
C ALA A 116 -0.41 -8.49 9.31
N ARG A 117 -0.34 -9.76 8.90
CA ARG A 117 -0.06 -10.88 9.82
C ARG A 117 1.31 -10.73 10.47
N VAL A 118 2.33 -10.40 9.69
CA VAL A 118 3.69 -10.22 10.22
C VAL A 118 3.75 -8.99 11.14
N ALA A 119 3.12 -7.87 10.76
CA ALA A 119 3.03 -6.67 11.59
C ALA A 119 2.40 -6.95 12.97
N LEU A 120 1.32 -7.75 13.01
CA LEU A 120 0.68 -8.15 14.27
C LEU A 120 1.52 -9.10 15.12
N GLN A 121 2.31 -9.97 14.50
CA GLN A 121 3.24 -10.86 15.21
C GLN A 121 4.37 -10.09 15.88
N GLN A 122 4.80 -8.97 15.30
CA GLN A 122 5.84 -8.10 15.87
C GLN A 122 5.34 -7.20 17.00
N GLY A 123 4.05 -7.24 17.35
CA GLY A 123 3.49 -6.51 18.50
C GLY A 123 2.88 -5.14 18.15
N GLY A 124 2.76 -4.79 16.88
CA GLY A 124 2.32 -3.45 16.43
C GLY A 124 3.46 -2.43 16.53
N GLY A 125 3.43 -1.42 15.66
CA GLY A 125 4.51 -0.44 15.52
C GLY A 125 4.98 -0.27 14.06
N PRO A 126 6.05 0.51 13.82
CA PRO A 126 6.58 0.74 12.48
C PRO A 126 6.93 -0.57 11.79
N LEU A 127 6.56 -0.72 10.52
CA LEU A 127 6.91 -1.91 9.74
C LEU A 127 8.43 -2.06 9.64
N ASP A 128 8.95 -3.22 10.04
CA ASP A 128 10.35 -3.58 9.80
C ASP A 128 10.62 -3.65 8.28
N ALA A 129 11.73 -3.05 7.85
CA ALA A 129 12.20 -3.08 6.45
C ALA A 129 12.24 -4.51 5.89
N ARG A 130 12.54 -5.52 6.72
CA ARG A 130 12.57 -6.95 6.33
C ARG A 130 11.19 -7.48 5.92
N VAL A 131 10.12 -6.85 6.41
CA VAL A 131 8.72 -7.19 6.11
C VAL A 131 8.23 -6.37 4.92
N LEU A 132 8.62 -5.11 4.89
CA LEU A 132 8.31 -4.16 3.83
C LEU A 132 8.95 -4.56 2.49
N GLU A 133 10.20 -4.96 2.48
CA GLU A 133 10.96 -5.19 1.25
C GLU A 133 10.37 -6.30 0.35
N PRO A 134 10.06 -7.51 0.86
CA PRO A 134 9.40 -8.54 0.04
C PRO A 134 8.00 -8.13 -0.42
N ALA A 135 7.28 -7.39 0.44
CA ALA A 135 5.94 -6.91 0.14
C ALA A 135 5.96 -5.86 -0.98
N LEU A 136 6.85 -4.88 -0.90
CA LEU A 136 7.04 -3.86 -1.93
C LEU A 136 7.51 -4.48 -3.25
N HIS A 137 8.38 -5.49 -3.20
CA HIS A 137 8.77 -6.24 -4.40
C HIS A 137 7.56 -6.92 -5.07
N ARG A 138 6.71 -7.59 -4.29
CA ARG A 138 5.52 -8.29 -4.81
C ARG A 138 4.41 -7.32 -5.24
N PHE A 139 4.27 -6.20 -4.54
CA PHE A 139 3.22 -5.20 -4.75
C PHE A 139 3.54 -4.24 -5.91
N MET A 140 4.78 -3.73 -5.97
CA MET A 140 5.20 -2.75 -6.97
C MET A 140 5.99 -3.37 -8.14
N GLY A 141 6.22 -4.69 -8.14
CA GLY A 141 7.01 -5.36 -9.18
C GLY A 141 8.47 -4.91 -9.24
N LEU A 142 8.98 -4.32 -8.15
CA LEU A 142 10.33 -3.76 -8.11
C LEU A 142 11.36 -4.89 -8.12
N ALA A 143 12.33 -4.84 -9.03
CA ALA A 143 13.46 -5.76 -8.99
C ALA A 143 14.24 -5.62 -7.68
N SER A 144 14.67 -6.76 -7.13
CA SER A 144 15.69 -6.98 -6.09
C SER A 144 16.04 -5.79 -5.18
N ALA A 145 15.86 -6.02 -3.87
CA ALA A 145 16.51 -5.40 -2.71
C ALA A 145 17.75 -4.51 -2.93
N ARG A 146 18.63 -4.91 -3.85
CA ARG A 146 19.92 -4.26 -4.12
C ARG A 146 19.85 -3.04 -5.04
N SER A 147 18.68 -2.65 -5.53
CA SER A 147 18.61 -1.45 -6.38
C SER A 147 18.86 -0.16 -5.58
N PRO A 148 19.63 0.81 -6.11
CA PRO A 148 19.88 2.10 -5.44
C PRO A 148 18.60 2.85 -5.09
N ALA A 149 17.59 2.72 -5.94
CA ALA A 149 16.23 3.22 -5.76
C ALA A 149 15.57 2.66 -4.49
N MET A 150 15.60 1.34 -4.29
CA MET A 150 15.08 0.72 -3.07
C MET A 150 15.85 1.15 -1.82
N GLN A 151 17.17 1.28 -1.91
CA GLN A 151 17.99 1.77 -0.80
C GLN A 151 17.64 3.21 -0.42
N ALA A 152 17.44 4.08 -1.42
CA ALA A 152 17.03 5.47 -1.19
C ALA A 152 15.63 5.55 -0.57
N LEU A 153 14.70 4.71 -1.01
CA LEU A 153 13.37 4.60 -0.42
C LEU A 153 13.47 4.12 1.04
N MET A 154 14.19 3.03 1.30
CA MET A 154 14.40 2.49 2.66
C MET A 154 15.09 3.47 3.60
N ALA A 155 16.09 4.19 3.12
CA ALA A 155 16.84 5.19 3.89
C ALA A 155 15.99 6.41 4.27
N GLN A 156 14.99 6.77 3.46
CA GLN A 156 14.01 7.81 3.82
C GLN A 156 12.96 7.31 4.83
N MET A 157 12.72 6.00 4.86
CA MET A 157 11.66 5.39 5.69
C MET A 157 12.13 4.96 7.08
N MET A 158 13.42 4.66 7.27
CA MET A 158 13.96 4.30 8.58
C MET A 158 14.75 5.47 9.19
N PRO A 159 14.36 6.01 10.36
CA PRO A 159 15.21 6.98 11.05
C PRO A 159 16.56 6.30 11.36
N ARG A 160 17.66 6.98 11.08
CA ARG A 160 18.99 6.48 11.46
C ARG A 160 19.01 6.31 12.98
N PRO A 161 19.47 5.16 13.52
CA PRO A 161 19.76 5.09 14.94
C PRO A 161 20.82 6.16 15.23
N GLY A 162 20.51 7.02 16.20
CA GLY A 162 21.41 8.05 16.71
C GLY A 162 22.62 7.46 17.42
#